data_AF-A0A523SMM4-F1
#
_entry.id   AF-A0A523SMM4-F1
#
_cell.length_a   1.000
_cell.length_b   1.000
_cell.length_c   1.000
_cell.angle_alpha   90.00
_cell.angle_beta   90.00
_cell.angle_gamma   90.00
#
_symmetry.space_group_name_H-M   'P 1'
#
loop_
_entity.id
_entity.type
_entity.pdbx_description
1 polymer ?
#
loop_
_entity_poly.entity_id
_entity_poly.type
_entity_poly.pdbx_seq_one_letter_code
_entity_poly.pdbx_strand_id
1 'polypeptide(L)'
;MTRQTVHKALNVANTKVSQALLETAKINKIKVKTVDHTNGILIGHSPELKTEAMITFSARNGVQIWYRHEGDCENCDQLQVCRTMLLAEAEDRNIQLPENPNSMLPSKLAEILFSKIIGE
;
A
#
# COMPACT_ATOMS: atom_id res chain seq x y z
N MET A 1 8.93 20.80 23.50
CA MET A 1 8.62 20.89 22.05
C MET A 1 7.39 21.77 21.87
N THR A 2 7.39 22.71 20.92
CA THR A 2 6.23 23.60 20.68
C THR A 2 5.33 23.02 19.59
N ARG A 3 4.04 23.40 19.58
CA ARG A 3 3.10 23.03 18.52
C ARG A 3 3.65 23.35 17.12
N GLN A 4 4.32 24.50 16.99
CA GLN A 4 4.93 24.94 15.74
C GLN A 4 6.04 23.99 15.24
N THR A 5 6.88 23.48 16.15
CA THR A 5 7.92 22.50 15.81
C THR A 5 7.31 21.17 15.34
N VAL A 6 6.23 20.71 15.99
CA VAL A 6 5.52 19.47 15.61
C VAL A 6 4.89 19.60 14.22
N HIS A 7 4.20 20.71 13.94
CA HIS A 7 3.63 20.95 12.61
C HIS A 7 4.68 20.99 11.50
N LYS A 8 5.83 21.62 11.75
CA LYS A 8 6.91 21.67 10.75
C LYS A 8 7.50 20.29 10.48
N ALA A 9 7.72 19.49 11.53
CA ALA A 9 8.21 18.12 11.37
C ALA A 9 7.22 17.23 10.60
N LEU A 10 5.92 17.33 10.92
CA LEU A 10 4.87 16.59 10.21
C LEU A 10 4.81 16.95 8.73
N ASN A 11 4.90 18.25 8.40
CA ASN A 11 4.91 18.68 7.00
C ASN A 11 6.11 18.10 6.24
N VAL A 12 7.31 18.13 6.82
CA VAL A 12 8.50 17.54 6.19
C VAL A 12 8.34 16.03 5.99
N ALA A 13 7.77 15.32 6.97
CA ALA A 13 7.49 13.89 6.85
C ALA A 13 6.51 13.62 5.68
N ASN A 14 5.38 14.34 5.63
CA ASN A 14 4.39 14.20 4.57
C ASN A 14 4.97 14.51 3.18
N THR A 15 5.83 15.52 3.06
CA THR A 15 6.53 15.81 1.80
C THR A 15 7.42 14.64 1.37
N LYS A 16 8.18 14.06 2.29
CA LYS A 16 9.04 12.90 1.98
C LYS A 16 8.24 11.66 1.60
N VAL A 17 7.13 11.39 2.29
CA VAL A 17 6.22 10.29 1.95
C VAL A 17 5.66 10.49 0.55
N SER A 18 5.13 11.68 0.25
CA SER A 18 4.62 12.01 -1.08
C SER A 18 5.68 11.82 -2.17
N GLN A 19 6.90 12.29 -1.94
CA GLN A 19 8.01 12.11 -2.88
C GLN A 19 8.34 10.62 -3.08
N ALA A 20 8.41 9.82 -2.01
CA ALA A 20 8.69 8.39 -2.11
C ALA A 20 7.61 7.65 -2.93
N LEU A 21 6.33 7.97 -2.71
CA LEU A 21 5.22 7.39 -3.48
C LEU A 21 5.32 7.75 -4.97
N LEU A 22 5.54 9.04 -5.28
CA LEU A 22 5.62 9.54 -6.65
C LEU A 22 6.83 8.99 -7.42
N GLU A 23 8.01 8.95 -6.80
CA GLU A 23 9.20 8.37 -7.43
C GLU A 23 9.05 6.86 -7.64
N THR A 24 8.43 6.15 -6.69
CA THR A 24 8.13 4.72 -6.86
C THR A 24 7.17 4.50 -8.03
N ALA A 25 6.13 5.32 -8.16
CA ALA A 25 5.22 5.25 -9.31
C ALA A 25 5.96 5.49 -10.63
N LYS A 26 6.84 6.49 -10.66
CA LYS A 26 7.64 6.84 -11.85
C LYS A 26 8.59 5.72 -12.27
N ILE A 27 9.36 5.16 -11.33
CA ILE A 27 10.31 4.07 -11.60
C ILE A 27 9.58 2.83 -12.14
N ASN A 28 8.40 2.54 -11.59
CA ASN A 28 7.57 1.38 -11.98
C ASN A 28 6.57 1.69 -13.11
N LYS A 29 6.69 2.85 -13.78
CA LYS A 29 5.83 3.28 -14.89
C LYS A 29 4.32 3.25 -14.57
N ILE A 30 3.97 3.47 -13.31
CA ILE A 30 2.57 3.61 -12.88
C ILE A 30 2.08 5.00 -13.25
N LYS A 31 0.99 5.05 -14.01
CA LYS A 31 0.23 6.27 -14.25
C LYS A 31 -0.57 6.61 -13.01
N VAL A 32 -0.15 7.65 -12.29
CA VAL A 32 -0.80 8.11 -11.06
C VAL A 32 -2.24 8.55 -11.34
N LYS A 33 -3.18 8.06 -10.52
CA LYS A 33 -4.58 8.51 -10.51
C LYS A 33 -4.84 9.45 -9.33
N THR A 34 -4.49 9.02 -8.13
CA THR A 34 -4.70 9.76 -6.88
C THR A 34 -3.53 9.57 -5.92
N VAL A 35 -3.31 10.55 -5.05
CA VAL A 35 -2.29 10.51 -3.99
C VAL A 35 -2.90 11.01 -2.70
N ASP A 36 -2.92 10.15 -1.68
CA ASP A 36 -3.21 10.49 -0.29
C ASP A 36 -1.93 10.38 0.53
N HIS A 37 -1.18 11.47 0.56
CA HIS A 37 0.09 11.56 1.29
C HIS A 37 -0.09 11.51 2.81
N THR A 38 -1.29 11.81 3.33
CA THR A 38 -1.59 11.75 4.76
C THR A 38 -1.69 10.31 5.23
N ASN A 39 -2.33 9.46 4.43
CA ASN A 39 -2.44 8.02 4.70
C ASN A 39 -1.32 7.18 4.05
N GLY A 40 -0.40 7.83 3.33
CA GLY A 40 0.71 7.17 2.66
C GLY A 40 0.25 6.24 1.54
N ILE A 41 -0.70 6.66 0.71
CA ILE A 41 -1.29 5.85 -0.36
C ILE A 41 -1.20 6.59 -1.69
N LEU A 42 -0.84 5.87 -2.75
CA LEU A 42 -0.98 6.32 -4.12
C LEU A 42 -1.67 5.23 -4.93
N ILE A 43 -2.74 5.60 -5.64
CA ILE A 43 -3.44 4.70 -6.57
C ILE A 43 -3.08 5.11 -7.99
N GLY A 44 -2.81 4.11 -8.82
CA GLY A 44 -2.47 4.33 -10.23
C GLY A 44 -2.83 3.14 -11.10
N HIS A 45 -2.43 3.22 -12.37
CA HIS A 45 -2.61 2.16 -13.35
C HIS A 45 -1.26 1.81 -13.96
N SER A 46 -0.93 0.51 -13.99
CA SER A 46 0.22 -0.03 -14.71
C SER A 46 -0.18 -0.31 -16.15
N PRO A 47 0.31 0.44 -17.15
CA PRO A 47 -0.01 0.19 -18.55
C PRO A 47 0.56 -1.15 -19.05
N GLU A 48 1.70 -1.57 -18.49
CA GLU A 48 2.40 -2.80 -18.86
C GLU A 48 1.62 -4.04 -18.42
N LEU A 49 1.16 -4.04 -17.17
CA LEU A 49 0.37 -5.14 -16.60
C LEU A 49 -1.14 -4.99 -16.87
N LYS A 50 -1.55 -3.87 -17.46
CA LYS A 50 -2.96 -3.53 -17.75
C LYS A 50 -3.87 -3.65 -16.52
N THR A 51 -3.37 -3.30 -15.35
CA THR A 51 -4.11 -3.39 -14.08
C THR A 51 -3.87 -2.18 -13.18
N GLU A 52 -4.74 -2.01 -12.18
CA GLU A 52 -4.55 -1.02 -11.12
C GLU A 52 -3.39 -1.41 -10.21
N ALA A 53 -2.72 -0.39 -9.67
CA ALA A 53 -1.65 -0.55 -8.71
C ALA A 53 -1.87 0.40 -7.54
N MET A 54 -1.54 -0.07 -6.35
CA MET A 54 -1.51 0.71 -5.13
C MET A 54 -0.09 0.72 -4.59
N ILE A 55 0.43 1.91 -4.32
CA ILE A 55 1.69 2.09 -3.63
C ILE A 55 1.34 2.53 -2.21
N THR A 56 1.82 1.80 -1.22
CA THR A 56 1.62 2.12 0.20
C THR A 56 2.95 2.52 0.83
N PHE A 57 2.90 3.44 1.79
CA PHE A 57 3.96 3.70 2.73
C PHE A 57 3.43 3.46 4.14
N SER A 58 4.14 2.66 4.92
CA SER A 58 3.95 2.51 6.36
C SER A 58 5.31 2.54 7.07
N ALA A 59 5.32 2.94 8.34
CA ALA A 59 6.54 2.94 9.14
C ALA A 59 7.12 1.52 9.31
N ARG A 60 6.25 0.50 9.28
CA ARG A 60 6.62 -0.91 9.45
C ARG A 60 7.17 -1.54 8.17
N ASN A 61 6.50 -1.31 7.03
CA ASN A 61 6.83 -2.01 5.78
C ASN A 61 7.60 -1.14 4.77
N GLY A 62 7.80 0.14 5.05
CA GLY A 62 8.37 1.09 4.10
C GLY A 62 7.45 1.30 2.90
N VAL A 63 8.03 1.53 1.72
CA VAL A 63 7.26 1.65 0.48
C VAL A 63 7.02 0.27 -0.12
N GLN A 64 5.76 -0.07 -0.38
CA GLN A 64 5.35 -1.32 -1.03
C GLN A 64 4.48 -1.02 -2.25
N ILE A 65 4.52 -1.93 -3.22
CA ILE A 65 3.70 -1.88 -4.44
C ILE A 65 2.83 -3.13 -4.50
N TRP A 66 1.55 -2.91 -4.73
CA TRP A 66 0.56 -3.96 -4.90
C TRP A 66 -0.09 -3.78 -6.24
N TYR A 67 -0.28 -4.88 -6.97
CA TYR A 67 -1.00 -4.88 -8.24
C TYR A 67 -2.31 -5.63 -8.06
N ARG A 68 -3.40 -5.08 -8.61
CA ARG A 68 -4.73 -5.67 -8.53
C ARG A 68 -4.87 -6.80 -9.56
N HIS A 69 -4.19 -7.91 -9.33
CA HIS A 69 -4.31 -9.09 -10.18
C HIS A 69 -4.47 -10.36 -9.33
N GLU A 70 -5.16 -11.35 -9.89
CA GLU A 70 -5.07 -12.69 -9.36
C GLU A 70 -3.68 -13.24 -9.69
N GLY A 71 -2.88 -13.53 -8.66
CA GLY A 71 -1.59 -14.20 -8.78
C GLY A 71 -1.71 -15.64 -8.31
N ASP A 72 -0.87 -16.52 -8.85
CA ASP A 72 -0.68 -17.86 -8.30
C ASP A 72 0.14 -17.79 -7.00
N CYS A 73 -0.53 -17.34 -5.93
CA CYS A 73 0.10 -17.26 -4.62
C CYS A 73 0.37 -18.63 -4.03
N GLU A 74 -0.38 -19.68 -4.40
CA GLU A 74 -0.22 -21.02 -3.84
C GLU A 74 1.16 -21.60 -4.12
N ASN A 75 1.70 -21.35 -5.30
CA ASN A 75 3.03 -21.79 -5.72
C ASN A 75 4.12 -20.70 -5.55
N CYS A 76 3.83 -19.61 -4.84
CA CYS A 76 4.75 -18.50 -4.66
C CYS A 76 5.66 -18.70 -3.44
N ASP A 77 6.97 -18.63 -3.66
CA ASP A 77 8.01 -18.68 -2.62
C ASP A 77 7.93 -17.51 -1.62
N GLN A 78 7.34 -16.38 -2.03
CA GLN A 78 7.13 -15.19 -1.21
C GLN A 78 5.80 -15.18 -0.45
N LEU A 79 5.01 -16.26 -0.49
CA LEU A 79 3.65 -16.29 0.10
C LEU A 79 3.61 -15.78 1.54
N GLN A 80 4.49 -16.28 2.41
CA GLN A 80 4.47 -15.88 3.83
C GLN A 80 4.88 -14.42 4.01
N VAL A 81 5.86 -13.95 3.24
CA VAL A 81 6.35 -12.57 3.29
C VAL A 81 5.22 -11.60 2.88
N CYS A 82 4.58 -11.86 1.74
CA CYS A 82 3.46 -11.06 1.25
C CYS A 82 2.30 -11.07 2.26
N ARG A 83 1.98 -12.24 2.82
CA ARG A 83 0.93 -12.37 3.84
C ARG A 83 1.24 -11.50 5.06
N THR A 84 2.44 -11.61 5.62
CA THR A 84 2.84 -10.82 6.80
C THR A 84 2.76 -9.33 6.53
N MET A 85 3.22 -8.87 5.37
CA MET A 85 3.15 -7.46 4.98
C MET A 85 1.70 -6.97 4.85
N LEU A 86 0.82 -7.74 4.20
CA LEU A 86 -0.59 -7.36 4.03
C LEU A 86 -1.35 -7.34 5.36
N LEU A 87 -1.08 -8.29 6.25
CA LEU A 87 -1.67 -8.29 7.60
C LEU A 87 -1.22 -7.07 8.41
N ALA A 88 0.07 -6.72 8.32
CA ALA A 88 0.60 -5.51 8.94
C ALA A 88 -0.03 -4.23 8.36
N GLU A 89 -0.21 -4.14 7.04
CA GLU A 89 -0.89 -2.99 6.43
C GLU A 89 -2.35 -2.87 6.90
N ALA A 90 -3.07 -4.00 7.03
CA ALA A 90 -4.44 -3.98 7.55
C ALA A 90 -4.48 -3.50 9.00
N GLU A 91 -3.58 -4.00 9.85
CA GLU A 91 -3.46 -3.59 11.25
C GLU A 91 -3.14 -2.09 11.38
N ASP A 92 -2.10 -1.62 10.68
CA ASP A 92 -1.65 -0.23 10.72
C ASP A 92 -2.76 0.75 10.25
N ARG A 93 -3.67 0.28 9.40
CA ARG A 93 -4.79 1.06 8.84
C ARG A 93 -6.12 0.82 9.55
N ASN A 94 -6.14 0.00 10.61
CA ASN A 94 -7.37 -0.42 11.31
C ASN A 94 -8.44 -1.02 10.38
N ILE A 95 -8.01 -1.73 9.33
CA ILE A 95 -8.91 -2.43 8.41
C ILE A 95 -9.27 -3.80 9.00
N GLN A 96 -10.57 -4.01 9.21
CA GLN A 96 -11.10 -5.29 9.69
C GLN A 96 -11.03 -6.33 8.56
N LEU A 97 -10.25 -7.40 8.79
CA LEU A 97 -10.16 -8.54 7.89
C LEU A 97 -11.16 -9.65 8.30
N PRO A 98 -11.55 -10.55 7.36
CA PRO A 98 -12.40 -11.70 7.66
C PRO A 98 -11.78 -12.66 8.68
N GLU A 99 -12.59 -13.60 9.18
CA GLU A 99 -12.11 -14.66 10.08
C GLU A 99 -10.97 -15.49 9.43
N ASN A 100 -9.97 -15.83 10.25
CA ASN A 100 -8.78 -16.60 9.85
C ASN A 100 -7.93 -15.98 8.72
N PRO A 101 -7.53 -14.70 8.80
CA PRO A 101 -6.80 -14.04 7.72
C PRO A 101 -5.40 -14.64 7.48
N ASN A 102 -4.83 -15.31 8.49
CA ASN A 102 -3.56 -16.05 8.39
C ASN A 102 -3.62 -17.25 7.43
N SER A 103 -4.81 -17.77 7.15
CA SER A 103 -5.03 -18.90 6.23
C SER A 103 -5.35 -18.43 4.81
N MET A 104 -5.57 -17.13 4.61
CA MET A 104 -5.90 -16.59 3.30
C MET A 104 -4.67 -16.47 2.40
N LEU A 105 -4.91 -16.52 1.09
CA LEU A 105 -3.90 -16.21 0.09
C LEU A 105 -3.61 -14.69 0.07
N PRO A 106 -2.35 -14.28 -0.09
CA PRO A 106 -1.98 -12.88 -0.24
C PRO A 106 -2.80 -12.13 -1.29
N SER A 107 -3.11 -12.74 -2.44
CA SER A 107 -3.94 -12.12 -3.48
C SER A 107 -5.34 -11.73 -2.98
N LYS A 108 -5.98 -12.59 -2.16
CA LYS A 108 -7.29 -12.30 -1.57
C LYS A 108 -7.21 -11.24 -0.47
N LEU A 109 -6.15 -11.26 0.35
CA LEU A 109 -5.90 -10.21 1.35
C LEU A 109 -5.65 -8.85 0.69
N ALA A 110 -4.88 -8.82 -0.38
CA ALA A 110 -4.62 -7.62 -1.16
C ALA A 110 -5.93 -7.08 -1.74
N GLU A 111 -6.76 -7.90 -2.38
CA GLU A 111 -8.03 -7.42 -2.94
C GLU A 111 -8.92 -6.76 -1.86
N ILE A 112 -9.04 -7.37 -0.68
CA ILE A 112 -9.80 -6.78 0.44
C ILE A 112 -9.23 -5.42 0.85
N LEU A 113 -7.90 -5.32 0.99
CA LEU A 113 -7.24 -4.05 1.31
C LEU A 113 -7.51 -3.00 0.24
N PHE A 114 -7.37 -3.35 -1.03
CA PHE A 114 -7.66 -2.46 -2.16
C PHE A 114 -9.09 -1.95 -2.11
N SER A 115 -10.09 -2.83 -2.02
CA SER A 115 -11.50 -2.43 -1.97
C SER A 115 -11.77 -1.50 -0.80
N LYS A 116 -11.23 -1.80 0.40
CA LYS A 116 -11.42 -0.96 1.58
C LYS A 116 -10.75 0.41 1.47
N ILE A 117 -9.58 0.49 0.84
CA ILE A 117 -8.84 1.74 0.66
C ILE A 117 -9.46 2.61 -0.44
N ILE A 118 -9.91 2.00 -1.54
CA ILE A 118 -10.51 2.71 -2.68
C ILE A 118 -11.98 3.07 -2.40
N GLY A 119 -12.64 2.36 -1.48
CA GLY A 119 -14.03 2.60 -1.09
C GLY A 119 -15.04 1.86 -1.97
N GLU A 120 -14.68 0.67 -2.48
CA GLU A 120 -15.53 -0.24 -3.24
C GLU A 120 -16.26 -1.27 -2.35
#